data_AF-A0AAQ3QC98-F1
#
_entry.id   AF-A0AAQ3QC98-F1
#
_cell.length_a   1.000
_cell.length_b   1.000
_cell.length_c   1.000
_cell.angle_alpha   90.00
_cell.angle_beta   90.00
_cell.angle_gamma   90.00
#
_symmetry.space_group_name_H-M   'P 1'
#
loop_
_entity.id
_entity.type
_entity.pdbx_description
1 polymer ?
#
loop_
_entity_poly.entity_id
_entity_poly.type
_entity_poly.pdbx_seq_one_letter_code
_entity_poly.pdbx_strand_id
1 'polypeptide(L)'
;MVKNLTIQFAQHMHFTISRSEAIRVSGVRILAPEDSPNTDGIHITRSTNVAIQNCHIGTGDDCVSIVNASSNIKMKNIKCGPGHGISIGSLGKGNSAGMVTGVVLDTAMITGTTNGLRIKTWQGGSGYVKSVRFENVKMIGVKNPIIINQFYCDSPITCKNQTSAVKISEVIYRNISGTSRTPKAMTFACSSTVPCSNIVLNNINLRTGDGTAETFCNCAMGFDYGTVQPKADCLKSSSCGGVQYQKLKPEPTHTEL
;
A
#
# COMPACT_ATOMS: atom_id res chain seq x y z
N MET A 1 17.62 18.79 -1.18
CA MET A 1 16.42 19.10 -0.35
C MET A 1 15.40 19.82 -1.22
N VAL A 2 14.13 19.44 -1.16
CA VAL A 2 13.02 20.09 -1.86
C VAL A 2 12.00 20.57 -0.83
N LYS A 3 11.56 21.83 -0.92
CA LYS A 3 10.72 22.46 0.10
C LYS A 3 9.64 23.35 -0.51
N ASN A 4 8.44 23.29 0.07
CA ASN A 4 7.36 24.27 -0.12
C ASN A 4 6.95 24.51 -1.58
N LEU A 5 7.09 23.49 -2.44
CA LEU A 5 6.63 23.55 -3.81
C LEU A 5 5.15 23.17 -3.89
N THR A 6 4.41 23.84 -4.78
CA THR A 6 3.10 23.38 -5.23
C THR A 6 3.25 22.88 -6.67
N ILE A 7 2.87 21.63 -6.93
CA ILE A 7 2.86 21.01 -8.26
C ILE A 7 1.40 20.66 -8.58
N GLN A 8 0.90 21.03 -9.77
CA GLN A 8 -0.52 20.86 -10.11
C GLN A 8 -0.66 20.38 -11.55
N PHE A 9 -1.68 19.55 -11.78
CA PHE A 9 -2.15 19.17 -13.12
C PHE A 9 -1.05 18.58 -14.03
N ALA A 10 -0.15 17.78 -13.45
CA ALA A 10 0.79 17.02 -14.26
C ALA A 10 0.02 16.01 -15.12
N GLN A 11 0.47 15.79 -16.35
CA GLN A 11 -0.13 14.81 -17.28
C GLN A 11 0.13 13.35 -16.86
N HIS A 12 1.01 13.13 -15.87
CA HIS A 12 1.39 11.84 -15.32
C HIS A 12 1.87 12.04 -13.86
N MET A 13 2.84 11.26 -13.39
CA MET A 13 3.49 11.40 -12.08
C MET A 13 4.02 12.84 -11.83
N HIS A 14 3.72 13.39 -10.65
CA HIS A 14 4.04 14.78 -10.29
C HIS A 14 5.49 14.96 -9.83
N PHE A 15 5.99 14.07 -8.97
CA PHE A 15 7.33 14.21 -8.39
C PHE A 15 8.04 12.87 -8.27
N THR A 16 8.99 12.63 -9.17
CA THR A 16 9.77 11.39 -9.22
C THR A 16 11.12 11.53 -8.55
N ILE A 17 11.38 10.70 -7.55
CA ILE A 17 12.68 10.51 -6.89
C ILE A 17 13.28 9.22 -7.45
N SER A 18 14.24 9.35 -8.35
CA SER A 18 14.86 8.23 -9.06
C SER A 18 16.37 8.22 -8.84
N ARG A 19 16.94 7.04 -8.58
CA ARG A 19 18.41 6.82 -8.48
C ARG A 19 19.09 7.83 -7.57
N SER A 20 18.47 8.13 -6.44
CA SER A 20 18.88 9.21 -5.55
C SER A 20 19.21 8.71 -4.15
N GLU A 21 20.08 9.42 -3.46
CA GLU A 21 20.44 9.16 -2.07
C GLU A 21 20.25 10.41 -1.21
N ALA A 22 19.82 10.23 0.04
CA ALA A 22 19.73 11.30 1.04
C ALA A 22 18.81 12.47 0.62
N ILE A 23 17.65 12.15 0.05
CA ILE A 23 16.67 13.13 -0.40
C ILE A 23 15.71 13.51 0.73
N ARG A 24 15.46 14.80 0.87
CA ARG A 24 14.48 15.33 1.83
C ARG A 24 13.45 16.20 1.12
N VAL A 25 12.19 15.82 1.19
CA VAL A 25 11.02 16.53 0.65
C VAL A 25 10.17 17.02 1.82
N SER A 26 9.84 18.31 1.86
CA SER A 26 9.09 18.88 2.97
C SER A 26 8.11 19.95 2.52
N GLY A 27 6.88 19.92 3.02
CA GLY A 27 5.90 20.99 2.74
C GLY A 27 5.42 21.03 1.29
N VAL A 28 5.59 19.95 0.53
CA VAL A 28 5.15 19.88 -0.86
C VAL A 28 3.64 19.68 -0.91
N ARG A 29 3.00 20.41 -1.82
CA ARG A 29 1.58 20.27 -2.14
C ARG A 29 1.42 19.78 -3.58
N ILE A 30 0.70 18.69 -3.78
CA ILE A 30 0.40 18.11 -5.09
C ILE A 30 -1.11 18.05 -5.28
N LEU A 31 -1.58 18.52 -6.44
CA LEU A 31 -3.00 18.59 -6.78
C LEU A 31 -3.27 18.08 -8.19
N ALA A 32 -4.07 17.03 -8.30
CA ALA A 32 -4.66 16.53 -9.53
C ALA A 32 -6.12 16.11 -9.28
N PRO A 33 -6.99 16.14 -10.30
CA PRO A 33 -8.33 15.58 -10.21
C PRO A 33 -8.33 14.08 -9.86
N GLU A 34 -9.34 13.60 -9.13
CA GLU A 34 -9.47 12.19 -8.69
C GLU A 34 -9.59 11.21 -9.88
N ASP A 35 -10.09 11.67 -11.02
CA ASP A 35 -10.29 10.88 -12.23
C ASP A 35 -9.11 10.95 -13.21
N SER A 36 -8.01 11.64 -12.84
CA SER A 36 -6.81 11.75 -13.69
C SER A 36 -5.92 10.51 -13.58
N PRO A 37 -5.88 9.64 -14.61
CA PRO A 37 -5.17 8.38 -14.52
C PRO A 37 -3.65 8.59 -14.39
N ASN A 38 -2.98 7.72 -13.63
CA ASN A 38 -1.51 7.66 -13.54
C ASN A 38 -0.84 8.95 -13.04
N THR A 39 -1.57 9.75 -12.26
CA THR A 39 -1.09 11.02 -11.73
C THR A 39 -0.45 10.89 -10.35
N ASP A 40 0.39 9.86 -10.13
CA ASP A 40 1.03 9.62 -8.83
C ASP A 40 1.63 10.90 -8.25
N GLY A 41 1.51 11.08 -6.93
CA GLY A 41 2.04 12.24 -6.25
C GLY A 41 3.55 12.20 -6.18
N ILE A 42 4.07 11.45 -5.21
CA ILE A 42 5.52 11.23 -5.06
C ILE A 42 5.84 9.78 -5.43
N HIS A 43 6.54 9.61 -6.56
CA HIS A 43 7.01 8.31 -7.03
C HIS A 43 8.47 8.10 -6.63
N ILE A 44 8.79 7.00 -5.95
CA ILE A 44 10.14 6.69 -5.46
C ILE A 44 10.63 5.39 -6.08
N THR A 45 11.75 5.45 -6.79
CA THR A 45 12.37 4.30 -7.46
C THR A 45 13.89 4.31 -7.29
N ARG A 46 14.50 3.15 -7.09
CA ARG A 46 15.96 2.97 -7.05
C ARG A 46 16.67 3.96 -6.09
N SER A 47 16.04 4.32 -4.97
CA SER A 47 16.50 5.42 -4.13
C SER A 47 16.62 5.02 -2.65
N THR A 48 17.60 5.59 -1.96
CA THR A 48 17.90 5.25 -0.56
C THR A 48 17.92 6.49 0.33
N ASN A 49 17.52 6.34 1.60
CA ASN A 49 17.52 7.41 2.60
C ASN A 49 16.65 8.60 2.17
N VAL A 50 15.38 8.33 1.85
CA VAL A 50 14.42 9.37 1.44
C VAL A 50 13.52 9.73 2.61
N ALA A 51 13.39 11.02 2.91
CA ALA A 51 12.50 11.54 3.94
C ALA A 51 11.47 12.49 3.34
N ILE A 52 10.18 12.18 3.50
CA ILE A 52 9.03 12.97 3.03
C ILE A 52 8.25 13.44 4.25
N GLN A 53 7.99 14.74 4.36
CA GLN A 53 7.29 15.26 5.55
C GLN A 53 6.37 16.45 5.28
N ASN A 54 5.29 16.56 6.05
CA ASN A 54 4.37 17.69 6.03
C ASN A 54 3.80 17.96 4.62
N CYS A 55 3.50 16.91 3.86
CA CYS A 55 3.02 17.03 2.50
C CYS A 55 1.50 16.89 2.41
N HIS A 56 0.89 17.58 1.44
CA HIS A 56 -0.51 17.43 1.08
C HIS A 56 -0.59 16.96 -0.37
N ILE A 57 -1.14 15.77 -0.59
CA ILE A 57 -1.15 15.12 -1.89
C ILE A 57 -2.58 14.67 -2.20
N GLY A 58 -3.16 15.25 -3.25
CA GLY A 58 -4.41 14.78 -3.84
C GLY A 58 -4.18 14.53 -5.32
N THR A 59 -4.51 13.33 -5.78
CA THR A 59 -4.20 12.82 -7.13
C THR A 59 -5.30 11.91 -7.64
N GLY A 60 -5.23 11.47 -8.89
CA GLY A 60 -6.05 10.38 -9.41
C GLY A 60 -5.40 8.99 -9.26
N ASP A 61 -4.13 8.93 -8.84
CA ASP A 61 -3.44 7.67 -8.54
C ASP A 61 -2.79 7.71 -7.13
N ASP A 62 -1.72 6.93 -6.89
CA ASP A 62 -1.05 6.80 -5.59
C ASP A 62 -0.54 8.17 -5.09
N CYS A 63 -0.85 8.53 -3.84
CA CYS A 63 -0.28 9.73 -3.22
C CYS A 63 1.25 9.59 -3.09
N VAL A 64 1.69 8.40 -2.67
CA VAL A 64 3.11 8.02 -2.65
C VAL A 64 3.21 6.58 -3.15
N SER A 65 4.01 6.36 -4.19
CA SER A 65 4.34 5.03 -4.69
C SER A 65 5.83 4.74 -4.48
N ILE A 66 6.13 3.59 -3.86
CA ILE A 66 7.49 3.15 -3.53
C ILE A 66 7.78 1.87 -4.30
N VAL A 67 8.63 1.94 -5.31
CA VAL A 67 8.91 0.81 -6.21
C VAL A 67 10.36 0.33 -6.09
N ASN A 68 10.75 -0.56 -7.00
CA ASN A 68 11.93 -1.41 -6.92
C ASN A 68 13.24 -0.69 -6.54
N ALA A 69 14.09 -1.41 -5.82
CA ALA A 69 15.42 -1.02 -5.33
C ALA A 69 15.39 0.24 -4.48
N SER A 70 14.33 0.44 -3.69
CA SER A 70 14.19 1.57 -2.78
C SER A 70 14.35 1.14 -1.33
N SER A 71 15.09 1.90 -0.53
CA SER A 71 15.34 1.55 0.87
C SER A 71 15.40 2.75 1.81
N ASN A 72 15.11 2.53 3.10
CA ASN A 72 15.17 3.56 4.14
C ASN A 72 14.31 4.79 3.80
N ILE A 73 13.02 4.55 3.56
CA ILE A 73 12.05 5.59 3.22
C ILE A 73 11.28 5.96 4.49
N LYS A 74 11.34 7.23 4.89
CA LYS A 74 10.62 7.76 6.04
C LYS A 74 9.60 8.80 5.59
N MET A 75 8.36 8.62 6.01
CA MET A 75 7.25 9.51 5.72
C MET A 75 6.64 9.99 7.04
N LYS A 76 6.40 11.29 7.18
CA LYS A 76 5.78 11.84 8.38
C LYS A 76 4.79 12.97 8.11
N ASN A 77 3.64 12.95 8.78
CA ASN A 77 2.61 13.98 8.65
C ASN A 77 2.18 14.17 7.19
N ILE A 78 1.61 13.11 6.60
CA ILE A 78 1.14 13.11 5.20
C ILE A 78 -0.38 13.26 5.18
N LYS A 79 -0.89 14.24 4.43
CA LYS A 79 -2.30 14.30 4.03
C LYS A 79 -2.41 13.74 2.62
N CYS A 80 -3.15 12.65 2.47
CA CYS A 80 -3.34 11.93 1.22
C CYS A 80 -4.84 11.86 0.90
N GLY A 81 -5.24 12.27 -0.29
CA GLY A 81 -6.64 12.18 -0.71
C GLY A 81 -7.09 13.37 -1.54
N PRO A 82 -7.84 13.14 -2.64
CA PRO A 82 -8.23 11.84 -3.22
C PRO A 82 -7.04 11.06 -3.83
N GLY A 83 -7.27 9.86 -4.37
CA GLY A 83 -6.26 9.03 -5.05
C GLY A 83 -6.27 7.55 -4.62
N HIS A 84 -5.14 6.85 -4.82
CA HIS A 84 -4.99 5.42 -4.55
C HIS A 84 -4.32 5.07 -3.22
N GLY A 85 -3.99 6.06 -2.40
CA GLY A 85 -3.40 5.86 -1.07
C GLY A 85 -1.87 5.89 -1.08
N ILE A 86 -1.26 5.19 -0.14
CA ILE A 86 0.19 5.03 -0.02
C ILE A 86 0.53 3.58 -0.36
N SER A 87 1.29 3.41 -1.44
CA SER A 87 1.54 2.10 -2.05
C SER A 87 3.01 1.72 -2.09
N ILE A 88 3.32 0.48 -1.72
CA ILE A 88 4.58 -0.19 -2.06
C ILE A 88 4.30 -1.09 -3.26
N GLY A 89 5.00 -0.83 -4.37
CA GLY A 89 4.86 -1.51 -5.64
C GLY A 89 4.13 -0.68 -6.72
N SER A 90 3.80 -1.27 -7.88
CA SER A 90 3.87 -2.72 -8.12
C SER A 90 5.31 -3.27 -8.25
N LEU A 91 5.53 -4.50 -7.74
CA LEU A 91 6.85 -5.15 -7.74
C LEU A 91 6.79 -6.54 -8.38
N GLY A 92 7.83 -6.90 -9.14
CA GLY A 92 7.98 -8.23 -9.71
C GLY A 92 7.31 -8.46 -11.06
N LYS A 93 6.87 -7.39 -11.75
CA LYS A 93 6.29 -7.47 -13.10
C LYS A 93 7.24 -8.21 -14.04
N GLY A 94 6.71 -9.12 -14.86
CA GLY A 94 7.50 -9.88 -15.83
C GLY A 94 8.59 -10.75 -15.21
N ASN A 95 8.29 -11.40 -14.08
CA ASN A 95 9.23 -12.26 -13.33
C ASN A 95 10.50 -11.54 -12.84
N SER A 96 10.44 -10.21 -12.73
CA SER A 96 11.57 -9.41 -12.24
C SER A 96 11.76 -9.52 -10.73
N ALA A 97 12.95 -9.13 -10.27
CA ALA A 97 13.21 -8.96 -8.84
C ALA A 97 12.69 -7.59 -8.36
N GLY A 98 11.92 -7.59 -7.26
CA GLY A 98 11.46 -6.42 -6.54
C GLY A 98 12.08 -6.37 -5.15
N MET A 99 12.77 -5.28 -4.79
CA MET A 99 13.41 -5.12 -3.48
C MET A 99 13.02 -3.77 -2.86
N VAL A 100 12.26 -3.80 -1.77
CA VAL A 100 11.94 -2.63 -0.94
C VAL A 100 12.17 -2.99 0.53
N THR A 101 12.85 -2.12 1.28
CA THR A 101 13.11 -2.37 2.70
C THR A 101 13.19 -1.11 3.54
N GLY A 102 12.79 -1.19 4.81
CA GLY A 102 12.93 -0.08 5.74
C GLY A 102 12.02 1.09 5.39
N VAL A 103 10.72 0.82 5.25
CA VAL A 103 9.70 1.85 4.99
C VAL A 103 9.00 2.17 6.31
N VAL A 104 8.96 3.45 6.68
CA VAL A 104 8.25 3.92 7.87
C VAL A 104 7.34 5.07 7.50
N LEU A 105 6.04 4.93 7.75
CA LEU A 105 5.08 6.02 7.76
C LEU A 105 4.65 6.26 9.20
N ASP A 106 4.92 7.45 9.74
CA ASP A 106 4.43 7.88 11.04
C ASP A 106 3.52 9.10 10.84
N THR A 107 2.27 9.02 11.27
CA THR A 107 1.30 10.11 11.18
C THR A 107 0.84 10.39 9.75
N ALA A 108 -0.36 9.92 9.41
CA ALA A 108 -1.01 10.25 8.14
C ALA A 108 -2.52 10.40 8.28
N MET A 109 -3.10 11.25 7.45
CA MET A 109 -4.55 11.36 7.23
C MET A 109 -4.84 10.98 5.79
N ILE A 110 -5.58 9.89 5.60
CA ILE A 110 -5.94 9.36 4.28
C ILE A 110 -7.45 9.50 4.08
N THR A 111 -7.87 10.28 3.09
CA THR A 111 -9.27 10.69 2.92
C THR A 111 -9.76 10.39 1.51
N GLY A 112 -10.91 9.73 1.39
CA GLY A 112 -11.62 9.56 0.12
C GLY A 112 -10.90 8.69 -0.92
N THR A 113 -9.78 8.04 -0.58
CA THR A 113 -8.98 7.25 -1.51
C THR A 113 -9.61 5.88 -1.82
N THR A 114 -9.13 5.22 -2.88
CA THR A 114 -9.47 3.82 -3.18
C THR A 114 -8.78 2.86 -2.22
N ASN A 115 -7.53 3.10 -1.85
CA ASN A 115 -6.83 2.30 -0.84
C ASN A 115 -6.19 3.18 0.23
N GLY A 116 -5.93 2.62 1.41
CA GLY A 116 -5.20 3.31 2.47
C GLY A 116 -3.72 3.01 2.38
N LEU A 117 -3.33 1.89 2.96
CA LEU A 117 -1.95 1.39 3.01
C LEU A 117 -1.88 0.10 2.20
N ARG A 118 -1.15 0.15 1.08
CA ARG A 118 -1.16 -0.91 0.05
C ARG A 118 0.24 -1.47 -0.18
N ILE A 119 0.35 -2.80 -0.29
CA ILE A 119 1.52 -3.49 -0.84
C ILE A 119 1.03 -4.36 -1.99
N LYS A 120 1.50 -4.09 -3.21
CA LYS A 120 1.07 -4.77 -4.45
C LYS A 120 2.27 -5.41 -5.15
N THR A 121 2.20 -6.72 -5.38
CA THR A 121 3.27 -7.47 -6.07
C THR A 121 2.67 -8.45 -7.07
N TRP A 122 3.42 -8.74 -8.13
CA TRP A 122 3.06 -9.64 -9.19
C TRP A 122 3.42 -11.10 -8.84
N GLN A 123 2.56 -12.03 -9.24
CA GLN A 123 2.93 -13.44 -9.33
C GLN A 123 4.06 -13.62 -10.35
N GLY A 124 4.99 -14.53 -10.06
CA GLY A 124 6.19 -14.79 -10.87
C GLY A 124 7.41 -14.00 -10.41
N GLY A 125 7.21 -12.88 -9.70
CA GLY A 125 8.29 -12.03 -9.20
C GLY A 125 9.20 -12.71 -8.17
N SER A 126 10.32 -12.07 -7.87
CA SER A 126 11.28 -12.50 -6.84
C SER A 126 11.78 -11.31 -6.00
N GLY A 127 12.61 -11.56 -4.98
CA GLY A 127 13.11 -10.51 -4.08
C GLY A 127 12.26 -10.37 -2.82
N TYR A 128 12.15 -9.16 -2.26
CA TYR A 128 11.49 -8.93 -0.99
C TYR A 128 10.86 -7.53 -0.81
N VAL A 129 9.82 -7.49 0.01
CA VAL A 129 9.37 -6.32 0.77
C VAL A 129 9.52 -6.66 2.25
N LYS A 130 10.40 -5.96 2.98
CA LYS A 130 10.60 -6.24 4.40
C LYS A 130 10.80 -5.02 5.27
N SER A 131 10.58 -5.19 6.57
CA SER A 131 10.78 -4.16 7.59
C SER A 131 9.99 -2.89 7.26
N VAL A 132 8.66 -3.07 7.16
CA VAL A 132 7.69 -2.00 6.85
C VAL A 132 6.89 -1.67 8.10
N ARG A 133 6.75 -0.39 8.43
CA ARG A 133 5.93 0.08 9.54
C ARG A 133 5.02 1.22 9.10
N PHE A 134 3.73 1.04 9.27
CA PHE A 134 2.73 2.08 9.15
C PHE A 134 2.15 2.36 10.54
N GLU A 135 2.29 3.59 11.03
CA GLU A 135 1.85 3.97 12.37
C GLU A 135 1.15 5.33 12.42
N ASN A 136 0.19 5.43 13.35
CA ASN A 136 -0.57 6.65 13.63
C ASN A 136 -1.35 7.16 12.40
N VAL A 137 -2.16 6.30 11.78
CA VAL A 137 -2.88 6.61 10.54
C VAL A 137 -4.38 6.78 10.82
N LYS A 138 -4.94 7.91 10.37
CA LYS A 138 -6.39 8.17 10.38
C LYS A 138 -6.94 8.04 8.96
N MET A 139 -8.00 7.25 8.79
CA MET A 139 -8.65 7.03 7.50
C MET A 139 -10.09 7.56 7.51
N ILE A 140 -10.49 8.26 6.46
CA ILE A 140 -11.82 8.86 6.32
C ILE A 140 -12.39 8.47 4.96
N GLY A 141 -13.36 7.56 4.96
CA GLY A 141 -14.04 7.15 3.72
C GLY A 141 -13.10 6.49 2.71
N VAL A 142 -12.14 5.69 3.16
CA VAL A 142 -11.22 4.94 2.28
C VAL A 142 -11.92 3.67 1.79
N LYS A 143 -11.83 3.29 0.50
CA LYS A 143 -12.50 2.06 0.05
C LYS A 143 -11.86 0.82 0.69
N ASN A 144 -10.56 0.59 0.49
CA ASN A 144 -9.83 -0.54 1.08
C ASN A 144 -8.69 -0.04 2.01
N PRO A 145 -8.95 0.13 3.31
CA PRO A 145 -8.00 0.67 4.28
C PRO A 145 -6.60 0.01 4.30
N ILE A 146 -6.52 -1.30 4.46
CA ILE A 146 -5.25 -2.04 4.55
C ILE A 146 -5.28 -3.19 3.56
N ILE A 147 -4.29 -3.24 2.66
CA ILE A 147 -4.21 -4.29 1.65
C ILE A 147 -2.78 -4.75 1.38
N ILE A 148 -2.57 -6.06 1.42
CA ILE A 148 -1.42 -6.74 0.82
C ILE A 148 -1.97 -7.65 -0.28
N ASN A 149 -1.51 -7.48 -1.51
CA ASN A 149 -1.94 -8.25 -2.66
C ASN A 149 -0.73 -8.76 -3.47
N GLN A 150 -0.40 -10.05 -3.34
CA GLN A 150 0.61 -10.73 -4.15
C GLN A 150 0.07 -11.28 -5.49
N PHE A 151 -1.20 -11.01 -5.80
CA PHE A 151 -1.86 -11.37 -7.05
C PHE A 151 -2.22 -10.14 -7.88
N TYR A 152 -1.43 -9.07 -7.77
CA TYR A 152 -1.66 -7.84 -8.52
C TYR A 152 -1.60 -8.12 -10.03
N CYS A 153 -2.50 -7.48 -10.77
CA CYS A 153 -2.66 -7.62 -12.20
C CYS A 153 -3.27 -6.33 -12.75
N ASP A 154 -2.64 -5.69 -13.74
CA ASP A 154 -3.09 -4.45 -14.37
C ASP A 154 -4.02 -4.70 -15.59
N SER A 155 -4.43 -5.95 -15.79
CA SER A 155 -5.25 -6.40 -16.91
C SER A 155 -6.66 -6.76 -16.45
N PRO A 156 -7.69 -6.52 -17.30
CA PRO A 156 -9.04 -7.01 -17.01
C PRO A 156 -9.11 -8.54 -17.01
N ILE A 157 -8.14 -9.21 -17.64
CA ILE A 157 -7.99 -10.66 -17.62
C ILE A 157 -7.11 -11.02 -16.43
N THR A 158 -7.63 -11.84 -15.52
CA THR A 158 -6.89 -12.33 -14.36
C THR A 158 -5.57 -12.96 -14.78
N CYS A 159 -4.48 -12.43 -14.25
CA CYS A 159 -3.15 -12.98 -14.44
C CYS A 159 -3.09 -14.41 -13.91
N LYS A 160 -2.40 -15.31 -14.64
CA LYS A 160 -2.22 -16.69 -14.18
C LYS A 160 -1.38 -16.70 -12.90
N ASN A 161 -1.82 -17.47 -11.91
CA ASN A 161 -1.01 -17.74 -10.73
C ASN A 161 0.30 -18.42 -11.15
N GLN A 162 1.38 -18.06 -10.49
CA GLN A 162 2.72 -18.62 -10.73
C GLN A 162 3.28 -19.18 -9.43
N THR A 163 4.41 -19.89 -9.51
CA THR A 163 5.00 -20.58 -8.35
C THR A 163 5.99 -19.72 -7.57
N SER A 164 6.35 -18.54 -8.04
CA SER A 164 7.16 -17.54 -7.34
C SER A 164 6.39 -16.25 -7.06
N ALA A 165 6.81 -15.50 -6.06
CA ALA A 165 6.36 -14.13 -5.78
C ALA A 165 7.42 -13.37 -4.97
N VAL A 166 7.29 -12.04 -4.92
CA VAL A 166 8.13 -11.19 -4.05
C VAL A 166 7.81 -11.53 -2.59
N LYS A 167 8.82 -11.92 -1.79
CA LYS A 167 8.60 -12.29 -0.38
C LYS A 167 8.19 -11.07 0.45
N ILE A 168 7.08 -11.15 1.19
CA ILE A 168 6.64 -10.07 2.08
C ILE A 168 6.76 -10.53 3.52
N SER A 169 7.52 -9.79 4.34
CA SER A 169 7.70 -10.12 5.75
C SER A 169 7.93 -8.91 6.63
N GLU A 170 7.68 -9.03 7.93
CA GLU A 170 7.95 -7.96 8.93
C GLU A 170 7.19 -6.67 8.59
N VAL A 171 5.88 -6.78 8.48
CA VAL A 171 4.98 -5.64 8.20
C VAL A 171 4.18 -5.32 9.44
N ILE A 172 4.36 -4.13 9.98
CA ILE A 172 3.70 -3.67 11.20
C ILE A 172 2.69 -2.59 10.86
N TYR A 173 1.45 -2.80 11.30
CA TYR A 173 0.39 -1.80 11.31
C TYR A 173 0.06 -1.44 12.76
N ARG A 174 0.20 -0.16 13.12
CA ARG A 174 0.03 0.30 14.50
C ARG A 174 -0.83 1.56 14.61
N ASN A 175 -1.74 1.62 15.57
CA ASN A 175 -2.55 2.81 15.86
C ASN A 175 -3.25 3.35 14.59
N ILE A 176 -4.04 2.50 13.94
CA ILE A 176 -4.74 2.84 12.70
C ILE A 176 -6.23 2.87 13.00
N SER A 177 -6.89 3.98 12.68
CA SER A 177 -8.33 4.11 12.89
C SER A 177 -9.02 4.81 11.74
N GLY A 178 -10.31 4.52 11.53
CA GLY A 178 -11.05 5.21 10.49
C GLY A 178 -12.27 4.48 9.94
N THR A 179 -12.76 4.98 8.82
CA THR A 179 -13.92 4.44 8.12
C THR A 179 -13.57 3.83 6.77
N SER A 180 -14.12 2.65 6.50
CA SER A 180 -14.07 1.95 5.22
C SER A 180 -15.36 2.14 4.42
N ARG A 181 -15.26 2.24 3.10
CA ARG A 181 -16.41 2.22 2.18
C ARG A 181 -16.73 0.82 1.63
N THR A 182 -15.92 -0.20 1.94
CA THR A 182 -16.19 -1.60 1.56
C THR A 182 -16.21 -2.48 2.81
N PRO A 183 -16.88 -3.64 2.81
CA PRO A 183 -16.88 -4.54 3.96
C PRO A 183 -15.47 -5.02 4.32
N LYS A 184 -14.63 -5.33 3.32
CA LYS A 184 -13.26 -5.82 3.51
C LYS A 184 -12.30 -4.68 3.86
N ALA A 185 -12.30 -4.29 5.13
CA ALA A 185 -11.43 -3.23 5.62
C ALA A 185 -9.94 -3.63 5.61
N MET A 186 -9.65 -4.90 5.86
CA MET A 186 -8.29 -5.45 5.84
C MET A 186 -8.23 -6.68 4.92
N THR A 187 -7.29 -6.69 3.97
CA THR A 187 -7.09 -7.81 3.03
C THR A 187 -5.62 -8.20 2.98
N PHE A 188 -5.31 -9.44 3.36
CA PHE A 188 -3.96 -10.02 3.29
C PHE A 188 -3.96 -11.21 2.34
N ALA A 189 -3.63 -10.94 1.09
CA ALA A 189 -3.73 -11.88 0.00
C ALA A 189 -2.36 -12.28 -0.53
N CYS A 190 -1.88 -13.41 -0.04
CA CYS A 190 -0.52 -13.86 -0.27
C CYS A 190 -0.49 -15.19 -1.03
N SER A 191 0.61 -15.44 -1.74
CA SER A 191 0.85 -16.65 -2.49
C SER A 191 0.95 -17.85 -1.56
N SER A 192 0.41 -18.99 -1.96
CA SER A 192 0.61 -20.26 -1.24
C SER A 192 2.05 -20.78 -1.34
N THR A 193 2.78 -20.41 -2.40
CA THR A 193 4.18 -20.81 -2.57
C THR A 193 5.17 -19.85 -1.92
N VAL A 194 4.78 -18.59 -1.73
CA VAL A 194 5.57 -17.58 -1.01
C VAL A 194 4.66 -16.79 -0.04
N PRO A 195 4.23 -17.42 1.06
CA PRO A 195 3.34 -16.81 2.04
C PRO A 195 3.89 -15.52 2.66
N CYS A 196 3.01 -14.62 3.06
CA CYS A 196 3.41 -13.48 3.88
C CYS A 196 3.62 -13.93 5.32
N SER A 197 4.61 -13.36 5.99
CA SER A 197 4.99 -13.74 7.36
C SER A 197 5.26 -12.53 8.24
N ASN A 198 5.16 -12.69 9.56
CA ASN A 198 5.44 -11.64 10.54
C ASN A 198 4.63 -10.35 10.26
N ILE A 199 3.35 -10.50 9.91
CA ILE A 199 2.40 -9.39 9.88
C ILE A 199 1.97 -9.13 11.32
N VAL A 200 2.06 -7.88 11.76
CA VAL A 200 1.72 -7.49 13.13
C VAL A 200 0.66 -6.40 13.10
N LEU A 201 -0.46 -6.65 13.76
CA LEU A 201 -1.53 -5.67 13.94
C LEU A 201 -1.56 -5.23 15.40
N ASN A 202 -1.54 -3.92 15.63
CA ASN A 202 -1.63 -3.36 16.98
C ASN A 202 -2.51 -2.12 17.00
N ASN A 203 -3.55 -2.12 17.84
CA ASN A 203 -4.46 -0.99 17.99
C ASN A 203 -5.06 -0.53 16.64
N ILE A 204 -5.79 -1.44 15.99
CA ILE A 204 -6.50 -1.19 14.74
C ILE A 204 -7.99 -1.01 15.04
N ASN A 205 -8.60 0.06 14.54
CA ASN A 205 -10.03 0.34 14.69
C ASN A 205 -10.62 0.88 13.38
N LEU A 206 -10.94 -0.03 12.48
CA LEU A 206 -11.56 0.23 11.19
C LEU A 206 -13.00 -0.28 11.22
N ARG A 207 -13.92 0.54 10.71
CA ARG A 207 -15.34 0.19 10.61
C ARG A 207 -15.93 0.71 9.31
N THR A 208 -16.94 0.03 8.80
CA THR A 208 -17.83 0.60 7.79
C THR A 208 -18.85 1.54 8.43
N GLY A 209 -19.65 2.25 7.62
CA GLY A 209 -20.69 3.15 8.13
C GLY A 209 -21.76 2.46 8.98
N ASP A 210 -22.01 1.18 8.71
CA ASP A 210 -22.92 0.28 9.44
C ASP A 210 -22.20 -0.59 10.50
N GLY A 211 -20.88 -0.46 10.65
CA GLY A 211 -20.09 -1.15 11.68
C GLY A 211 -19.63 -2.58 11.35
N THR A 212 -19.93 -3.10 10.15
CA THR A 212 -19.73 -4.49 9.71
C THR A 212 -18.38 -4.77 9.01
N ALA A 213 -17.31 -4.06 9.35
CA ALA A 213 -16.01 -4.29 8.71
C ALA A 213 -15.48 -5.74 8.93
N GLU A 214 -14.72 -6.24 7.96
CA GLU A 214 -14.19 -7.61 7.93
C GLU A 214 -12.69 -7.63 7.57
N THR A 215 -12.03 -8.73 7.98
CA THR A 215 -10.65 -9.06 7.61
C THR A 215 -10.63 -10.30 6.73
N PHE A 216 -9.89 -10.25 5.63
CA PHE A 216 -9.60 -11.39 4.78
C PHE A 216 -8.12 -11.78 4.87
N CYS A 217 -7.83 -13.07 5.02
CA CYS A 217 -6.47 -13.60 4.96
C CYS A 217 -6.40 -14.79 3.98
N ASN A 218 -5.33 -14.85 3.17
CA ASN A 218 -4.93 -16.00 2.39
C ASN A 218 -3.40 -16.13 2.46
N CYS A 219 -2.90 -17.26 2.98
CA CYS A 219 -1.47 -17.55 3.11
C CYS A 219 -0.67 -16.43 3.83
N ALA A 220 -1.26 -15.83 4.87
CA ALA A 220 -0.72 -14.68 5.57
C ALA A 220 -0.64 -14.97 7.06
N MET A 221 0.58 -14.98 7.60
CA MET A 221 0.84 -15.35 8.99
C MET A 221 1.29 -14.16 9.81
N GLY A 222 0.77 -14.07 11.03
CA GLY A 222 1.00 -12.93 11.90
C GLY A 222 0.34 -13.09 13.27
N PHE A 223 0.38 -12.00 14.03
CA PHE A 223 -0.36 -11.91 15.28
C PHE A 223 -0.88 -10.49 15.50
N ASP A 224 -1.88 -10.39 16.37
CA ASP A 224 -2.45 -9.13 16.82
C ASP A 224 -2.28 -9.00 18.34
N TYR A 225 -2.25 -7.75 18.82
CA TYR A 225 -2.35 -7.43 20.25
C TYR A 225 -2.92 -6.02 20.46
N GLY A 226 -3.52 -5.79 21.62
CA GLY A 226 -4.34 -4.60 21.88
C GLY A 226 -5.70 -4.69 21.18
N THR A 227 -6.34 -3.55 20.95
CA THR A 227 -7.67 -3.52 20.29
C THR A 227 -7.51 -3.68 18.78
N VAL A 228 -8.04 -4.76 18.19
CA VAL A 228 -8.04 -4.96 16.73
C VAL A 228 -9.47 -5.22 16.25
N GLN A 229 -10.04 -4.21 15.60
CA GLN A 229 -11.35 -4.23 14.94
C GLN A 229 -11.16 -3.77 13.48
N PRO A 230 -11.63 -4.53 12.47
CA PRO A 230 -12.25 -5.85 12.60
C PRO A 230 -11.25 -6.91 13.08
N LYS A 231 -11.76 -7.99 13.69
CA LYS A 231 -10.93 -9.10 14.17
C LYS A 231 -10.09 -9.69 13.04
N ALA A 232 -8.88 -10.14 13.35
CA ALA A 232 -7.93 -10.67 12.38
C ALA A 232 -7.43 -12.08 12.77
N ASP A 233 -8.29 -12.87 13.40
CA ASP A 233 -7.96 -14.23 13.89
C ASP A 233 -7.38 -15.12 12.77
N CYS A 234 -7.74 -14.86 11.51
CA CYS A 234 -7.20 -15.55 10.35
C CYS A 234 -5.67 -15.42 10.16
N LEU A 235 -5.00 -14.43 10.78
CA LEU A 235 -3.54 -14.31 10.74
C LEU A 235 -2.83 -15.35 11.61
N LYS A 236 -3.50 -15.87 12.65
CA LYS A 236 -2.94 -16.87 13.58
C LYS A 236 -3.04 -18.30 13.04
N SER A 237 -4.04 -18.56 12.20
CA SER A 237 -4.40 -19.90 11.74
C SER A 237 -4.52 -20.02 10.22
N SER A 238 -3.89 -19.12 9.46
CA SER A 238 -4.13 -19.00 8.01
C SER A 238 -3.78 -20.31 7.29
N SER A 239 -4.77 -20.98 6.73
CA SER A 239 -4.57 -22.12 5.84
C SER A 239 -4.17 -21.61 4.44
N CYS A 240 -3.14 -22.23 3.87
CA CYS A 240 -2.76 -21.96 2.48
C CYS A 240 -3.69 -22.78 1.57
N GLY A 241 -4.59 -22.13 0.82
CA GLY A 241 -5.49 -22.83 -0.12
C GLY A 241 -7.00 -22.67 0.13
N GLY A 242 -7.45 -21.67 0.90
CA GLY A 242 -8.87 -21.33 1.03
C GLY A 242 -9.49 -20.85 -0.29
N VAL A 243 -10.64 -21.44 -0.64
CA VAL A 243 -11.41 -21.29 -1.88
C VAL A 243 -11.66 -19.82 -2.27
N GLN A 244 -11.39 -19.49 -3.55
CA GLN A 244 -11.83 -18.30 -4.32
C GLN A 244 -11.16 -16.94 -4.05
N TYR A 245 -9.84 -16.83 -4.24
CA TYR A 245 -9.25 -15.52 -4.63
C TYR A 245 -9.71 -15.06 -6.03
N GLN A 246 -10.23 -15.99 -6.86
CA GLN A 246 -10.77 -15.73 -8.21
C GLN A 246 -12.05 -14.87 -8.25
N LYS A 247 -12.60 -14.44 -7.09
CA LYS A 247 -13.82 -13.60 -7.03
C LYS A 247 -13.59 -12.15 -6.59
N LEU A 248 -12.35 -11.74 -6.31
CA LEU A 248 -12.08 -10.30 -6.21
C LEU A 248 -12.13 -9.75 -7.62
N LYS A 249 -13.13 -8.89 -7.89
CA LYS A 249 -13.22 -8.18 -9.17
C LYS A 249 -11.86 -7.51 -9.43
N PRO A 250 -11.33 -7.57 -10.66
CA PRO A 250 -10.13 -6.82 -11.01
C PRO A 250 -10.31 -5.36 -10.56
N GLU A 251 -9.26 -4.77 -9.97
CA GLU A 251 -9.27 -3.33 -9.73
C GLU A 251 -9.57 -2.64 -11.08
N PRO A 252 -10.33 -1.53 -11.10
CA PRO A 252 -10.51 -0.78 -12.32
C PRO A 252 -9.14 -0.49 -12.93
N THR A 253 -8.96 -0.95 -14.17
CA THR A 253 -7.70 -0.85 -14.88
C THR A 253 -7.36 0.61 -15.13
N HIS A 254 -6.53 1.17 -14.27
CA HIS A 254 -5.66 2.28 -14.63
C HIS A 254 -4.35 1.63 -15.04
N THR A 255 -4.10 1.53 -16.34
CA THR A 255 -2.86 1.00 -16.90
C THR A 255 -1.68 1.76 -16.30
N GLU A 256 -0.95 1.17 -15.36
CA GLU A 256 0.38 1.64 -14.96
C GLU A 256 1.31 1.40 -16.17
N LEU A 257 1.46 2.43 -17.01
CA LEU A 257 2.44 2.45 -18.09
C LEU A 257 3.86 2.62 -17.54
#